data_AF-A0A1H7Y6Y3-F1
#
_entry.id   AF-A0A1H7Y6Y3-F1
#
_cell.length_a   1.000
_cell.length_b   1.000
_cell.length_c   1.000
_cell.angle_alpha   90.00
_cell.angle_beta   90.00
_cell.angle_gamma   90.00
#
_symmetry.space_group_name_H-M   'P 1'
#
loop_
_entity.id
_entity.type
_entity.pdbx_description
1 polymer ?
#
loop_
_entity_poly.entity_id
_entity_poly.type
_entity_poly.pdbx_seq_one_letter_code
_entity_poly.pdbx_strand_id
1 'polypeptide(L)'
;MKKTHLILPITIALSGCNIAQDNTAVQGLLTFGHEVSSFEPCGSEKGYWIVDPTDKLNNLYNEKVAKPSKPYTPVLAELVLKDLGKATEGFAEDYDSVVEAIEIKSVQSITGEISCRK
;
A
#
# COMPACT_ATOMS: atom_id res chain seq x y z
N MET A 1 23.06 18.41 -62.29
CA MET A 1 23.89 17.85 -61.20
C MET A 1 23.17 18.07 -59.88
N LYS A 2 23.46 17.25 -58.88
CA LYS A 2 22.54 16.74 -57.85
C LYS A 2 22.22 17.81 -56.76
N LYS A 3 20.93 17.91 -56.39
CA LYS A 3 20.43 18.73 -55.27
C LYS A 3 20.88 18.11 -53.94
N THR A 4 21.40 18.92 -53.02
CA THR A 4 21.61 18.51 -51.63
C THR A 4 21.08 19.59 -50.71
N HIS A 5 19.90 19.33 -50.14
CA HIS A 5 19.31 20.13 -49.07
C HIS A 5 20.03 19.78 -47.76
N LEU A 6 20.62 20.78 -47.12
CA LEU A 6 21.25 20.64 -45.81
C LEU A 6 20.15 20.81 -44.75
N ILE A 7 19.73 19.71 -44.13
CA ILE A 7 18.77 19.71 -43.01
C ILE A 7 19.58 19.79 -41.71
N LEU A 8 19.39 20.86 -40.95
CA LEU A 8 19.93 21.02 -39.60
C LEU A 8 19.17 20.11 -38.63
N PRO A 9 19.85 19.37 -37.72
CA PRO A 9 19.16 18.56 -36.73
C PRO A 9 18.50 19.48 -35.69
N ILE A 10 17.17 19.41 -35.63
CA ILE A 10 16.37 19.96 -34.54
C ILE A 10 16.68 19.14 -33.29
N THR A 11 17.42 19.72 -32.35
CA THR A 11 17.55 19.19 -30.99
C THR A 11 16.23 19.40 -30.26
N ILE A 12 15.38 18.37 -30.25
CA ILE A 12 14.19 18.32 -29.41
C ILE A 12 14.68 18.23 -27.96
N ALA A 13 14.35 19.25 -27.17
CA ALA A 13 14.51 19.21 -25.73
C ALA A 13 13.75 18.01 -25.17
N LEU A 14 14.42 17.12 -24.43
CA LEU A 14 13.71 16.16 -23.59
C LEU A 14 13.00 16.94 -22.49
N SER A 15 11.73 17.26 -22.73
CA SER A 15 10.77 17.54 -21.66
C SER A 15 10.73 16.31 -20.76
N GLY A 16 11.43 16.36 -19.63
CA GLY A 16 11.18 15.47 -18.50
C GLY A 16 9.81 15.79 -17.92
N CYS A 17 8.75 15.21 -18.48
CA CYS A 17 7.42 15.25 -17.90
C CYS A 17 7.32 14.14 -16.84
N ASN A 18 7.27 14.57 -15.58
CA ASN A 18 6.55 14.03 -14.43
C ASN A 18 6.46 12.50 -14.27
N ILE A 19 7.17 11.97 -13.28
CA ILE A 19 6.68 10.79 -12.57
C ILE A 19 5.82 11.32 -11.43
N ALA A 20 4.50 11.28 -11.60
CA ALA A 20 3.59 11.42 -10.49
C ALA A 20 3.93 10.30 -9.49
N GLN A 21 4.35 10.70 -8.29
CA GLN A 21 4.24 9.84 -7.13
C GLN A 21 2.74 9.58 -6.98
N ASP A 22 2.27 8.45 -7.47
CA ASP A 22 0.84 8.16 -7.48
C ASP A 22 0.45 7.83 -6.03
N ASN A 23 0.01 8.86 -5.30
CA ASN A 23 -0.52 8.76 -3.93
C ASN A 23 -1.92 8.09 -3.93
N THR A 24 -2.08 7.05 -4.73
CA THR A 24 -3.33 6.31 -4.84
C THR A 24 -3.52 5.47 -3.58
N ALA A 25 -4.70 5.62 -2.98
CA ALA A 25 -5.07 4.84 -1.82
C ALA A 25 -5.51 3.42 -2.23
N VAL A 26 -5.13 2.44 -1.42
CA VAL A 26 -5.44 1.02 -1.61
C VAL A 26 -6.34 0.59 -0.46
N GLN A 27 -7.49 0.02 -0.80
CA GLN A 27 -8.37 -0.59 0.18
C GLN A 27 -7.94 -2.04 0.44
N GLY A 28 -7.93 -2.47 1.70
CA GLY A 28 -7.54 -3.82 2.08
C GLY A 28 -7.93 -4.19 3.51
N LEU A 29 -7.68 -5.45 3.86
CA LEU A 29 -7.85 -5.98 5.21
C LEU A 29 -6.57 -5.74 6.01
N LEU A 30 -6.70 -4.98 7.09
CA LEU A 30 -5.64 -4.74 8.05
C LEU A 30 -5.83 -5.65 9.26
N THR A 31 -4.78 -6.36 9.67
CA THR A 31 -4.82 -7.23 10.85
C THR A 31 -3.56 -7.07 11.68
N PHE A 32 -3.75 -6.79 12.98
CA PHE A 32 -2.68 -6.83 13.97
C PHE A 32 -2.92 -7.93 15.01
N GLY A 33 -1.83 -8.52 15.48
CA GLY A 33 -1.82 -9.47 16.58
C GLY A 33 -0.40 -9.76 17.04
N HIS A 34 -0.24 -10.78 17.89
CA HIS A 34 1.10 -11.21 18.28
C HIS A 34 1.80 -11.75 17.02
N GLU A 35 2.95 -11.16 16.66
CA GLU A 35 3.74 -11.58 15.50
C GLU A 35 3.02 -11.39 14.13
N VAL A 36 1.93 -10.62 14.10
CA VAL A 36 1.16 -10.35 12.88
C VAL A 36 0.97 -8.85 12.71
N SER A 37 1.39 -8.36 11.54
CA SER A 37 1.21 -6.99 11.08
C SER A 37 0.90 -7.01 9.59
N SER A 38 -0.32 -7.44 9.22
CA SER A 38 -0.66 -7.75 7.83
C SER A 38 -1.58 -6.72 7.19
N PHE A 39 -1.37 -6.52 5.90
CA PHE A 39 -2.28 -5.81 5.02
C PHE A 39 -2.52 -6.62 3.73
N GLU A 40 -3.78 -6.97 3.45
CA GLU A 40 -4.20 -7.70 2.25
C GLU A 40 -5.08 -6.79 1.38
N PRO A 41 -4.61 -6.29 0.22
CA PRO A 41 -5.46 -5.48 -0.66
C PRO A 41 -6.70 -6.25 -1.11
N CYS A 42 -7.84 -5.58 -1.17
CA CYS A 42 -9.06 -6.19 -1.71
C CYS A 42 -8.83 -6.62 -3.17
N GLY A 43 -9.32 -7.79 -3.57
CA GLY A 43 -9.17 -8.31 -4.94
C GLY A 43 -7.75 -8.76 -5.31
N SER A 44 -6.85 -8.88 -4.33
CA SER A 44 -5.47 -9.37 -4.52
C SER A 44 -5.26 -10.68 -3.75
N GLU A 45 -4.45 -11.56 -4.31
CA GLU A 45 -3.93 -12.75 -3.60
C GLU A 45 -2.67 -12.43 -2.77
N LYS A 46 -2.10 -11.24 -2.95
CA LYS A 46 -0.90 -10.79 -2.23
C LYS A 46 -1.21 -10.33 -0.80
N GLY A 47 -0.28 -10.58 0.10
CA GLY A 47 -0.27 -10.11 1.48
C GLY A 47 1.03 -9.39 1.82
N TYR A 48 0.93 -8.27 2.54
CA TYR A 48 2.06 -7.43 2.89
C TYR A 48 2.25 -7.34 4.40
N TRP A 49 3.51 -7.24 4.83
CA TRP A 49 3.84 -6.83 6.18
C TRP A 49 3.77 -5.32 6.26
N ILE A 50 2.88 -4.77 7.08
CA ILE A 50 2.68 -3.31 7.17
C ILE A 50 3.43 -2.72 8.36
N VAL A 51 4.00 -1.54 8.18
CA VAL A 51 4.63 -0.74 9.23
C VAL A 51 4.07 0.68 9.24
N ASP A 52 3.95 1.25 10.44
CA ASP A 52 3.66 2.67 10.66
C ASP A 52 4.57 3.17 11.79
N PRO A 53 5.64 3.92 11.48
CA PRO A 53 6.57 4.46 12.49
C PRO A 53 5.89 5.35 13.54
N THR A 54 4.69 5.85 13.28
CA THR A 54 3.94 6.73 14.18
C THR A 54 2.98 6.00 15.11
N ASP A 55 2.78 4.69 14.90
CA ASP A 55 1.83 3.83 15.64
C ASP A 55 0.35 4.27 15.54
N LYS A 56 0.03 5.26 14.71
CA LYS A 56 -1.34 5.77 14.53
C LYS A 56 -2.26 4.69 13.97
N LEU A 57 -1.77 3.88 13.03
CA LEU A 57 -2.54 2.83 12.38
C LEU A 57 -2.96 1.74 13.37
N ASN A 58 -2.05 1.32 14.25
CA ASN A 58 -2.32 0.34 15.30
C ASN A 58 -3.33 0.90 16.33
N ASN A 59 -3.19 2.17 16.72
CA ASN A 59 -4.17 2.82 17.61
C ASN A 59 -5.57 2.86 16.99
N LEU A 60 -5.70 3.28 15.73
CA LEU A 60 -6.98 3.28 15.01
C LEU A 60 -7.57 1.87 14.87
N TYR A 61 -6.74 0.87 14.56
CA TYR A 61 -7.17 -0.53 14.53
C TYR A 61 -7.77 -0.96 15.87
N ASN A 62 -7.08 -0.68 16.98
CA ASN A 62 -7.51 -1.05 18.33
C ASN A 62 -8.84 -0.39 18.74
N GLU A 63 -9.14 0.80 18.20
CA GLU A 63 -10.45 1.45 18.38
C GLU A 63 -11.58 0.77 17.59
N LYS A 64 -11.28 0.15 16.45
CA LYS A 64 -12.28 -0.46 15.56
C LYS A 64 -12.55 -1.93 15.84
N VAL A 65 -11.62 -2.66 16.46
CA VAL A 65 -11.89 -4.03 16.88
C VAL A 65 -12.93 -4.03 18.01
N ALA A 66 -14.04 -4.74 17.80
CA ALA A 66 -15.13 -4.82 18.78
C ALA A 66 -14.62 -5.40 20.11
N LYS A 67 -15.15 -4.95 21.25
CA LYS A 67 -14.81 -5.49 22.58
C LYS A 67 -15.80 -6.58 23.00
N PRO A 68 -15.34 -7.73 23.52
CA PRO A 68 -13.93 -8.12 23.71
C PRO A 68 -13.24 -8.40 22.37
N SER A 69 -12.05 -7.81 22.17
CA SER A 69 -11.32 -7.99 20.92
C SER A 69 -10.85 -9.43 20.83
N LYS A 70 -11.26 -10.11 19.75
CA LYS A 70 -10.62 -11.36 19.35
C LYS A 70 -9.27 -10.98 18.73
N PRO A 71 -8.15 -11.60 19.14
CA PRO A 71 -6.88 -11.44 18.44
C PRO A 71 -7.06 -11.69 16.95
N TYR A 72 -6.27 -11.00 16.11
CA TYR A 72 -6.26 -11.18 14.66
C TYR A 72 -7.61 -10.91 13.98
N THR A 73 -8.39 -9.94 14.50
CA THR A 73 -9.65 -9.54 13.86
C THR A 73 -9.38 -8.56 12.71
N PRO A 74 -9.65 -8.91 11.44
CA PRO A 74 -9.42 -7.99 10.34
C PRO A 74 -10.37 -6.79 10.40
N VAL A 75 -9.86 -5.61 10.04
CA VAL A 75 -10.64 -4.39 9.80
C VAL A 75 -10.41 -3.93 8.36
N LEU A 76 -11.36 -3.22 7.78
CA LEU A 76 -11.16 -2.60 6.47
C LEU A 76 -10.34 -1.32 6.65
N ALA A 77 -9.27 -1.16 5.88
CA ALA A 77 -8.47 0.05 5.85
C ALA A 77 -8.29 0.53 4.42
N GLU A 78 -8.20 1.84 4.24
CA GLU A 78 -7.83 2.49 2.99
C GLU A 78 -6.58 3.32 3.24
N LEU A 79 -5.47 2.94 2.60
CA LEU A 79 -4.13 3.42 2.94
C LEU A 79 -3.37 3.82 1.68
N VAL A 80 -2.58 4.89 1.76
CA VAL A 80 -1.53 5.15 0.77
C VAL A 80 -0.26 4.48 1.30
N LEU A 81 0.35 3.64 0.46
CA LEU A 81 1.45 2.77 0.84
C LEU A 81 2.74 3.12 0.09
N LYS A 82 3.86 2.90 0.76
CA LYS A 82 5.20 2.89 0.16
C LYS A 82 5.81 1.51 0.31
N ASP A 83 6.16 0.88 -0.82
CA ASP A 83 6.86 -0.40 -0.82
C ASP A 83 8.30 -0.22 -0.34
N LEU A 84 8.70 -1.00 0.66
CA LEU A 84 10.05 -1.02 1.24
C LEU A 84 10.87 -2.24 0.76
N GLY A 85 10.27 -3.15 0.00
CA GLY A 85 10.88 -4.38 -0.48
C GLY A 85 10.64 -5.58 0.44
N LYS A 86 10.92 -6.77 -0.10
CA LYS A 86 10.74 -8.05 0.59
C LYS A 86 11.76 -8.21 1.72
N ALA A 87 11.27 -8.58 2.90
CA ALA A 87 12.12 -8.95 4.02
C ALA A 87 12.80 -10.31 3.77
N THR A 88 14.00 -10.48 4.31
CA THR A 88 14.79 -11.71 4.20
C THR A 88 14.90 -12.49 5.51
N GLU A 89 14.27 -12.01 6.57
CA GLU A 89 14.27 -12.63 7.89
C GLU A 89 13.08 -12.18 8.73
N GLY A 90 12.79 -12.95 9.80
CA GLY A 90 11.71 -12.66 10.75
C GLY A 90 10.32 -12.93 10.19
N PHE A 91 9.27 -12.50 10.92
CA PHE A 91 7.87 -12.75 10.54
C PHE A 91 7.47 -12.12 9.20
N ALA A 92 8.17 -11.08 8.77
CA ALA A 92 7.90 -10.40 7.50
C ALA A 92 8.40 -11.18 6.27
N GLU A 93 9.29 -12.18 6.43
CA GLU A 93 9.85 -12.96 5.32
C GLU A 93 8.78 -13.74 4.52
N ASP A 94 7.74 -14.18 5.23
CA ASP A 94 6.62 -14.94 4.66
C ASP A 94 5.63 -14.09 3.83
N TYR A 95 5.81 -12.77 3.80
CA TYR A 95 4.95 -11.83 3.07
C TYR A 95 5.55 -11.44 1.71
N ASP A 96 4.72 -10.95 0.80
CA ASP A 96 5.15 -10.54 -0.55
C ASP A 96 6.14 -9.37 -0.50
N SER A 97 5.91 -8.41 0.39
CA SER A 97 6.81 -7.27 0.65
C SER A 97 6.52 -6.63 2.00
N VAL A 98 7.42 -5.76 2.47
CA VAL A 98 7.15 -4.81 3.55
C VAL A 98 6.63 -3.51 2.96
N VAL A 99 5.54 -2.97 3.52
CA VAL A 99 4.96 -1.69 3.11
C VAL A 99 4.84 -0.74 4.29
N GLU A 100 5.11 0.54 4.05
CA GLU A 100 4.91 1.63 5.02
C GLU A 100 3.60 2.36 4.75
N ALA A 101 2.77 2.54 5.78
CA ALA A 101 1.59 3.38 5.69
C ALA A 101 1.98 4.86 5.74
N ILE A 102 2.04 5.52 4.57
CA ILE A 102 2.41 6.93 4.47
C ILE A 102 1.22 7.87 4.64
N GLU A 103 0.00 7.38 4.39
CA GLU A 103 -1.25 8.09 4.70
C GLU A 103 -2.37 7.11 5.05
N ILE A 104 -3.17 7.45 6.08
CA ILE A 104 -4.32 6.66 6.52
C ILE A 104 -5.59 7.41 6.11
N LYS A 105 -6.34 6.88 5.14
CA LYS A 105 -7.61 7.48 4.69
C LYS A 105 -8.77 7.05 5.58
N SER A 106 -8.87 5.75 5.87
CA SER A 106 -9.90 5.23 6.76
C SER A 106 -9.48 3.90 7.40
N VAL A 107 -10.06 3.61 8.58
CA VAL A 107 -10.02 2.32 9.26
C VAL A 107 -11.41 2.06 9.84
N GLN A 108 -12.03 0.93 9.50
CA GLN A 108 -13.43 0.64 9.77
C GLN A 108 -13.63 -0.83 10.10
N SER A 109 -14.49 -1.13 11.09
CA SER A 109 -14.89 -2.50 11.38
C SER A 109 -15.63 -3.11 10.17
N ILE A 110 -15.39 -4.38 9.89
CA ILE A 110 -16.11 -5.11 8.83
C ILE A 110 -17.56 -5.30 9.27
N THR A 111 -18.50 -4.87 8.43
CA THR A 111 -19.95 -5.11 8.59
C THR A 111 -20.46 -5.87 7.36
N GLY A 112 -21.69 -6.38 7.39
CA GLY A 112 -22.27 -7.11 6.25
C GLY A 112 -22.33 -6.30 4.94
N GLU A 113 -22.22 -4.97 5.02
CA GLU A 113 -22.24 -4.05 3.88
C GLU A 113 -20.83 -3.64 3.42
N ILE A 114 -19.82 -3.75 4.30
CA ILE A 114 -18.45 -3.29 4.08
C ILE A 114 -17.52 -4.50 4.17
N SER A 115 -17.15 -5.07 3.02
CA SER A 115 -16.24 -6.22 2.94
C SER A 115 -15.35 -6.17 1.70
N CYS A 116 -14.11 -6.68 1.82
CA CYS A 116 -13.33 -7.07 0.65
C CYS A 116 -13.94 -8.37 0.09
N ARG A 117 -14.37 -8.39 -1.16
CA ARG A 117 -14.54 -9.66 -1.89
C ARG A 117 -13.17 -10.05 -2.47
N LYS A 118 -12.78 -11.30 -2.24
CA LYS A 118 -11.74 -11.97 -3.01
C LYS A 118 -12.35 -12.52 -4.29
#